data_AF-A0A962IPT6-F1
#
_entry.id   AF-A0A962IPT6-F1
#
_cell.length_a   1.000
_cell.length_b   1.000
_cell.length_c   1.000
_cell.angle_alpha   90.00
_cell.angle_beta   90.00
_cell.angle_gamma   90.00
#
_symmetry.space_group_name_H-M   'P 1'
#
loop_
_entity.id
_entity.type
_entity.pdbx_description
1 polymer ?
#
loop_
_entity_poly.entity_id
_entity_poly.type
_entity_poly.pdbx_seq_one_letter_code
_entity_poly.pdbx_strand_id
1 'polypeptide(L)'
;GYINARSALDWAEAHFRPTQLVVAGASAGSIAAPFYGQLLARAWPQADVAVISDASGGYRSGAVNGLLHTWGTPQILRQAGDYDQLAAETADFEDLTIQAGLRAKQLRFLHYNTARDESQRFFLSLLGAAADADLVTKIRANEADIRSELPGRFTSFTDTGVEHMILAYPRFYERAVAGTSFRDMVAAFLDGDVRPAVDCGICQQ
;
A
#
# COMPACT_ATOMS: atom_id res chain seq x y z
N GLY A 1 -14.81 6.64 5.65
CA GLY A 1 -13.46 7.09 5.29
C GLY A 1 -13.48 8.17 4.23
N TYR A 2 -13.96 7.83 3.03
CA TYR A 2 -13.89 8.69 1.84
C TYR A 2 -14.33 10.16 2.04
N ILE A 3 -15.51 10.39 2.62
CA ILE A 3 -16.03 11.76 2.87
C ILE A 3 -15.04 12.60 3.69
N ASN A 4 -14.51 12.04 4.77
CA ASN A 4 -13.57 12.76 5.64
C ASN A 4 -12.26 13.08 4.91
N ALA A 5 -11.72 12.12 4.16
CA ALA A 5 -10.50 12.30 3.40
C ALA A 5 -10.68 13.31 2.25
N ARG A 6 -11.85 13.31 1.58
CA ARG A 6 -12.16 14.29 0.54
C ARG A 6 -12.25 15.70 1.11
N SER A 7 -12.87 15.90 2.27
CA SER A 7 -12.89 17.21 2.94
C SER A 7 -11.48 17.75 3.23
N ALA A 8 -10.57 16.89 3.70
CA ALA A 8 -9.17 17.28 3.94
C ALA A 8 -8.44 17.61 2.62
N LEU A 9 -8.70 16.83 1.58
CA LEU A 9 -8.11 17.02 0.26
C LEU A 9 -8.63 18.31 -0.42
N ASP A 10 -9.92 18.58 -0.37
CA ASP A 10 -10.52 19.85 -0.85
C ASP A 10 -9.86 21.05 -0.18
N TRP A 11 -9.65 20.97 1.13
CA TRP A 11 -8.95 22.01 1.87
C TRP A 11 -7.49 22.14 1.41
N ALA A 12 -6.76 21.04 1.24
CA ALA A 12 -5.37 21.07 0.77
C ALA A 12 -5.24 21.65 -0.65
N GLU A 13 -6.13 21.28 -1.57
CA GLU A 13 -6.18 21.80 -2.95
C GLU A 13 -6.41 23.32 -2.98
N ALA A 14 -7.21 23.84 -2.06
CA ALA A 14 -7.44 25.28 -1.94
C ALA A 14 -6.21 26.05 -1.40
N HIS A 15 -5.35 25.42 -0.60
CA HIS A 15 -4.32 26.12 0.18
C HIS A 15 -2.87 25.83 -0.22
N PHE A 16 -2.57 24.72 -0.91
CA PHE A 16 -1.19 24.32 -1.22
C PHE A 16 -0.91 24.21 -2.71
N ARG A 17 0.36 24.43 -3.08
CA ARG A 17 0.91 24.20 -4.41
C ARG A 17 2.21 23.39 -4.29
N PRO A 18 2.12 22.13 -3.84
CA PRO A 18 3.29 21.30 -3.58
C PRO A 18 3.94 20.82 -4.88
N THR A 19 5.26 20.64 -4.82
CA THR A 19 6.04 19.93 -5.85
C THR A 19 6.33 18.48 -5.46
N GLN A 20 6.16 18.15 -4.17
CA GLN A 20 6.33 16.81 -3.61
C GLN A 20 5.16 16.49 -2.68
N LEU A 21 4.61 15.28 -2.83
CA LEU A 21 3.49 14.77 -2.06
C LEU A 21 3.83 13.37 -1.56
N VAL A 22 3.56 13.13 -0.28
CA VAL A 22 3.68 11.81 0.33
C VAL A 22 2.33 11.39 0.88
N VAL A 23 1.86 10.23 0.44
CA VAL A 23 0.63 9.61 0.92
C VAL A 23 1.02 8.38 1.71
N ALA A 24 0.90 8.46 3.03
CA ALA A 24 1.22 7.36 3.91
C ALA A 24 -0.05 6.81 4.56
N GLY A 25 -0.19 5.50 4.59
CA GLY A 25 -1.25 4.81 5.30
C GLY A 25 -0.68 3.62 6.05
N ALA A 26 -1.29 3.30 7.19
CA ALA A 26 -0.95 2.14 7.99
C ALA A 26 -2.21 1.30 8.27
N SER A 27 -2.08 -0.02 8.31
CA SER A 27 -3.19 -0.95 8.52
C SER A 27 -4.32 -0.74 7.49
N ALA A 28 -5.57 -0.55 7.90
CA ALA A 28 -6.65 -0.22 6.97
C ALA A 28 -6.38 1.04 6.12
N GLY A 29 -5.56 1.98 6.62
CA GLY A 29 -5.16 3.18 5.88
C GLY A 29 -4.24 2.88 4.70
N SER A 30 -3.40 1.84 4.78
CA SER A 30 -2.49 1.50 3.69
C SER A 30 -3.21 0.91 2.49
N ILE A 31 -4.34 0.21 2.71
CA ILE A 31 -5.20 -0.31 1.63
C ILE A 31 -5.72 0.85 0.75
N ALA A 32 -6.10 1.97 1.35
CA ALA A 32 -6.66 3.11 0.62
C ALA A 32 -5.61 4.13 0.15
N ALA A 33 -4.37 4.06 0.65
CA ALA A 33 -3.32 5.03 0.32
C ALA A 33 -3.05 5.16 -1.19
N PRO A 34 -2.98 4.07 -1.99
CA PRO A 34 -2.80 4.17 -3.44
C PRO A 34 -3.92 4.93 -4.15
N PHE A 35 -5.17 4.72 -3.73
CA PHE A 35 -6.32 5.44 -4.28
C PHE A 35 -6.19 6.95 -4.04
N TYR A 36 -5.84 7.38 -2.83
CA TYR A 36 -5.62 8.81 -2.56
C TYR A 36 -4.38 9.36 -3.27
N GLY A 37 -3.33 8.55 -3.44
CA GLY A 37 -2.18 8.88 -4.30
C GLY A 37 -2.61 9.23 -5.72
N GLN A 38 -3.52 8.45 -6.32
CA GLN A 38 -4.05 8.76 -7.64
C GLN A 38 -4.88 10.05 -7.67
N LEU A 39 -5.73 10.29 -6.67
CA LEU A 39 -6.48 11.55 -6.58
C LEU A 39 -5.54 12.76 -6.51
N LEU A 40 -4.48 12.66 -5.72
CA LEU A 40 -3.47 13.69 -5.54
C LEU A 40 -2.65 13.93 -6.81
N ALA A 41 -2.23 12.86 -7.49
CA ALA A 41 -1.55 12.94 -8.78
C ALA A 41 -2.39 13.64 -9.85
N ARG A 42 -3.72 13.53 -9.79
CA ARG A 42 -4.64 14.25 -10.68
C ARG A 42 -4.80 15.72 -10.29
N ALA A 43 -4.89 16.03 -9.00
CA ALA A 43 -4.99 17.40 -8.50
C ALA A 43 -3.70 18.20 -8.75
N TRP A 44 -2.54 17.53 -8.65
CA TRP A 44 -1.22 18.12 -8.86
C TRP A 44 -0.40 17.31 -9.88
N PRO A 45 -0.68 17.45 -11.19
CA PRO A 45 -0.07 16.61 -12.23
C PRO A 45 1.44 16.82 -12.43
N GLN A 46 2.00 17.89 -11.88
CA GLN A 46 3.44 18.20 -11.93
C GLN A 46 4.18 17.86 -10.63
N ALA A 47 3.46 17.44 -9.58
CA ALA A 47 4.08 17.03 -8.34
C ALA A 47 4.63 15.60 -8.45
N ASP A 48 5.75 15.35 -7.78
CA ASP A 48 6.21 14.00 -7.49
C ASP A 48 5.37 13.42 -6.34
N VAL A 49 4.81 12.22 -6.54
CA VAL A 49 3.85 11.62 -5.60
C VAL A 49 4.32 10.23 -5.18
N ALA A 50 4.70 10.13 -3.91
CA ALA A 50 5.14 8.90 -3.27
C ALA A 50 4.03 8.33 -2.38
N VAL A 51 3.75 7.04 -2.52
CA VAL A 51 2.77 6.32 -1.70
C VAL A 51 3.49 5.29 -0.83
N ILE A 52 3.22 5.33 0.47
CA ILE A 52 3.75 4.38 1.45
C ILE A 52 2.59 3.62 2.08
N SER A 53 2.59 2.30 1.89
CA SER A 53 1.60 1.38 2.42
C SER A 53 2.26 0.53 3.51
N ASP A 54 1.82 0.70 4.76
CA ASP A 54 2.38 0.03 5.92
C ASP A 54 1.41 -1.05 6.48
N ALA A 55 1.83 -2.31 6.41
CA ALA A 55 1.19 -3.46 7.05
C ALA A 55 -0.18 -3.90 6.51
N SER A 56 -0.32 -4.02 5.18
CA SER A 56 -1.51 -4.61 4.54
C SER A 56 -1.25 -5.55 3.37
N GLY A 57 0.02 -5.91 3.10
CA GLY A 57 0.38 -6.64 1.87
C GLY A 57 -0.04 -8.11 1.84
N GLY A 58 -0.49 -8.68 2.95
CA GLY A 58 -0.73 -10.12 3.09
C GLY A 58 -2.16 -10.59 2.84
N TYR A 59 -3.09 -9.67 2.57
CA TYR A 59 -4.49 -10.03 2.31
C TYR A 59 -4.64 -10.57 0.88
N ARG A 60 -4.56 -11.90 0.76
CA ARG A 60 -4.87 -12.63 -0.48
C ARG A 60 -5.92 -13.70 -0.16
N SER A 61 -7.19 -13.38 -0.41
CA SER A 61 -8.35 -14.25 -0.17
C SER A 61 -9.50 -13.92 -1.13
N GLY A 62 -10.23 -14.93 -1.60
CA GLY A 62 -11.45 -14.73 -2.40
C GLY A 62 -12.56 -13.95 -1.68
N ALA A 63 -12.48 -13.79 -0.36
CA ALA A 63 -13.41 -12.99 0.42
C ALA A 63 -13.16 -11.46 0.31
N VAL A 64 -11.99 -11.03 -0.18
CA VAL A 64 -11.64 -9.59 -0.23
C VAL A 64 -12.61 -8.81 -1.12
N ASN A 65 -13.03 -9.37 -2.26
CA ASN A 65 -13.97 -8.69 -3.14
C ASN A 65 -15.31 -8.39 -2.43
N GLY A 66 -15.86 -9.37 -1.71
CA GLY A 66 -17.09 -9.18 -0.92
C GLY A 66 -16.93 -8.11 0.17
N LEU A 67 -15.73 -8.00 0.77
CA LEU A 67 -15.42 -6.97 1.74
C LEU A 67 -15.36 -5.56 1.09
N LEU A 68 -14.72 -5.43 -0.07
CA LEU A 68 -14.71 -4.20 -0.85
C LEU A 68 -16.14 -3.73 -1.21
N HIS A 69 -17.02 -4.67 -1.58
CA HIS A 69 -18.43 -4.38 -1.80
C HIS A 69 -19.15 -3.90 -0.53
N THR A 70 -18.89 -4.56 0.60
CA THR A 70 -19.45 -4.17 1.91
C THR A 70 -19.02 -2.76 2.32
N TRP A 71 -17.78 -2.36 1.98
CA TRP A 71 -17.27 -1.01 2.22
C TRP A 71 -17.80 0.04 1.23
N GLY A 72 -18.53 -0.36 0.20
CA GLY A 72 -18.99 0.52 -0.86
C GLY A 72 -17.89 0.97 -1.82
N THR A 73 -16.73 0.29 -1.83
CA THR A 73 -15.58 0.66 -2.66
C THR A 73 -15.92 0.77 -4.15
N PRO A 74 -16.68 -0.17 -4.78
CA PRO A 74 -17.03 -0.04 -6.19
C PRO A 74 -17.79 1.25 -6.53
N GLN A 75 -18.65 1.74 -5.62
CA GLN A 75 -19.37 3.00 -5.83
C GLN A 75 -18.40 4.19 -5.81
N ILE A 76 -17.50 4.22 -4.83
CA ILE A 76 -16.50 5.30 -4.70
C ILE A 76 -15.55 5.31 -5.90
N LEU A 77 -15.10 4.15 -6.34
CA LEU A 77 -14.23 4.00 -7.50
C LEU A 77 -14.89 4.50 -8.80
N ARG A 78 -16.17 4.19 -9.02
CA ARG A 78 -16.94 4.77 -10.14
C ARG A 78 -17.08 6.29 -10.03
N GLN A 79 -17.34 6.81 -8.84
CA GLN A 79 -17.47 8.25 -8.61
C GLN A 79 -16.16 9.01 -8.84
N ALA A 80 -15.02 8.40 -8.49
CA ALA A 80 -13.70 8.99 -8.69
C ALA A 80 -13.29 9.07 -10.17
N GLY A 81 -14.05 8.44 -11.07
CA GLY A 81 -13.69 8.25 -12.47
C GLY A 81 -12.54 7.26 -12.63
N ASP A 82 -12.44 6.67 -13.81
CA ASP A 82 -11.30 5.85 -14.25
C ASP A 82 -11.21 4.42 -13.70
N TYR A 83 -12.00 3.96 -12.71
CA TYR A 83 -11.86 2.61 -12.11
C TYR A 83 -12.90 1.56 -12.57
N ASP A 84 -13.55 1.76 -13.72
CA ASP A 84 -14.67 0.89 -14.14
C ASP A 84 -14.29 -0.60 -14.26
N GLN A 85 -13.02 -0.90 -14.58
CA GLN A 85 -12.49 -2.27 -14.63
C GLN A 85 -12.24 -2.89 -13.24
N LEU A 86 -12.03 -2.08 -12.20
CA LEU A 86 -11.81 -2.55 -10.82
C LEU A 86 -13.14 -2.71 -10.05
N ALA A 87 -14.24 -2.24 -10.62
CA ALA A 87 -15.59 -2.52 -10.12
C ALA A 87 -16.07 -3.95 -10.47
N ALA A 88 -15.19 -4.79 -11.02
CA ALA A 88 -15.45 -6.19 -11.33
C ALA A 88 -15.46 -7.09 -10.08
N GLU A 89 -16.13 -8.24 -10.21
CA GLU A 89 -16.37 -9.23 -9.13
C GLU A 89 -15.11 -9.94 -8.61
N THR A 90 -13.91 -9.53 -9.06
CA THR A 90 -12.64 -10.19 -8.73
C THR A 90 -11.60 -9.27 -8.12
N ALA A 91 -11.91 -7.99 -7.85
CA ALA A 91 -10.94 -7.05 -7.30
C ALA A 91 -10.44 -7.47 -5.91
N ASP A 92 -9.12 -7.38 -5.71
CA ASP A 92 -8.38 -7.52 -4.45
C ASP A 92 -7.81 -6.15 -4.02
N PHE A 93 -7.24 -6.06 -2.81
CA PHE A 93 -6.67 -4.80 -2.31
C PHE A 93 -5.48 -4.30 -3.15
N GLU A 94 -4.64 -5.19 -3.65
CA GLU A 94 -3.47 -4.80 -4.44
C GLU A 94 -3.83 -4.25 -5.82
N ASP A 95 -5.01 -4.58 -6.33
CA ASP A 95 -5.52 -3.98 -7.56
C ASP A 95 -5.65 -2.46 -7.39
N LEU A 96 -5.90 -1.94 -6.18
CA LEU A 96 -5.92 -0.49 -5.92
C LEU A 96 -4.56 0.14 -6.20
N THR A 97 -3.48 -0.53 -5.80
CA THR A 97 -2.09 -0.12 -6.08
C THR A 97 -1.80 -0.16 -7.57
N ILE A 98 -2.07 -1.29 -8.21
CA ILE A 98 -1.83 -1.51 -9.63
C ILE A 98 -2.59 -0.47 -10.46
N GLN A 99 -3.88 -0.32 -10.23
CA GLN A 99 -4.71 0.58 -11.01
C GLN A 99 -4.38 2.07 -10.76
N ALA A 100 -4.03 2.46 -9.53
CA ALA A 100 -3.50 3.79 -9.27
C ALA A 100 -2.24 4.05 -10.11
N GLY A 101 -1.28 3.12 -10.07
CA GLY A 101 -0.02 3.23 -10.79
C GLY A 101 -0.15 3.18 -12.32
N LEU A 102 -1.14 2.48 -12.87
CA LEU A 102 -1.42 2.47 -14.31
C LEU A 102 -2.04 3.79 -14.80
N ARG A 103 -2.82 4.47 -13.95
CA ARG A 103 -3.48 5.75 -14.28
C ARG A 103 -2.58 6.95 -14.09
N ALA A 104 -1.70 6.92 -13.10
CA ALA A 104 -0.79 8.00 -12.77
C ALA A 104 0.65 7.49 -12.80
N LYS A 105 1.32 7.67 -13.94
CA LYS A 105 2.68 7.16 -14.18
C LYS A 105 3.74 7.82 -13.30
N GLN A 106 3.44 8.99 -12.72
CA GLN A 106 4.31 9.67 -11.76
C GLN A 106 4.28 9.06 -10.36
N LEU A 107 3.32 8.16 -10.06
CA LEU A 107 3.25 7.52 -8.75
C LEU A 107 4.37 6.50 -8.56
N ARG A 108 4.94 6.53 -7.35
CA ARG A 108 5.91 5.56 -6.84
C ARG A 108 5.37 4.96 -5.54
N PHE A 109 5.65 3.69 -5.30
CA PHE A 109 5.05 2.92 -4.22
C PHE A 109 6.10 2.19 -3.38
N LEU A 110 5.99 2.31 -2.06
CA LEU A 110 6.78 1.58 -1.07
C LEU A 110 5.82 0.79 -0.18
N HIS A 111 5.95 -0.52 -0.14
CA HIS A 111 5.26 -1.35 0.86
C HIS A 111 6.19 -1.67 2.03
N TYR A 112 5.73 -1.48 3.26
CA TYR A 112 6.33 -2.09 4.44
C TYR A 112 5.45 -3.22 4.93
N ASN A 113 6.06 -4.38 5.19
CA ASN A 113 5.38 -5.53 5.75
C ASN A 113 6.24 -6.18 6.84
N THR A 114 5.56 -6.97 7.67
CA THR A 114 6.19 -7.81 8.67
C THR A 114 5.71 -9.25 8.44
N ALA A 115 6.65 -10.17 8.26
CA ALA A 115 6.40 -11.51 7.72
C ALA A 115 5.39 -12.35 8.53
N ARG A 116 5.27 -12.06 9.83
CA ARG A 116 4.36 -12.76 10.75
C ARG A 116 3.41 -11.81 11.48
N ASP A 117 3.14 -10.64 10.89
CA ASP A 117 2.22 -9.64 11.43
C ASP A 117 0.93 -10.29 11.99
N GLU A 118 0.78 -10.26 13.32
CA GLU A 118 -0.31 -10.94 14.02
C GLU A 118 -1.67 -10.34 13.69
N SER A 119 -1.73 -9.03 13.43
CA SER A 119 -2.98 -8.37 13.05
C SER A 119 -3.39 -8.79 11.65
N GLN A 120 -2.46 -8.86 10.69
CA GLN A 120 -2.76 -9.37 9.37
C GLN A 120 -3.19 -10.84 9.42
N ARG A 121 -2.50 -11.70 10.20
CA ARG A 121 -2.92 -13.11 10.40
C ARG A 121 -4.34 -13.21 10.95
N PHE A 122 -4.67 -12.42 11.97
CA PHE A 122 -6.00 -12.37 12.55
C PHE A 122 -7.06 -11.99 11.50
N PHE A 123 -6.90 -10.86 10.81
CA PHE A 123 -7.88 -10.42 9.81
C PHE A 123 -7.95 -11.35 8.61
N LEU A 124 -6.83 -11.94 8.19
CA LEU A 124 -6.79 -12.95 7.14
C LEU A 124 -7.60 -14.22 7.53
N SER A 125 -7.58 -14.61 8.81
CA SER A 125 -8.45 -15.70 9.31
C SER A 125 -9.94 -15.35 9.22
N LEU A 126 -10.32 -14.08 9.49
CA LEU A 126 -11.70 -13.61 9.33
C LEU A 126 -12.13 -13.57 7.86
N LEU A 127 -11.18 -13.45 6.94
CA LEU A 127 -11.37 -13.59 5.49
C LEU A 127 -11.37 -15.06 5.02
N GLY A 128 -11.45 -16.02 5.95
CA GLY A 128 -11.60 -17.45 5.66
C GLY A 128 -10.31 -18.21 5.39
N ALA A 129 -9.14 -17.61 5.63
CA ALA A 129 -7.88 -18.34 5.55
C ALA A 129 -7.73 -19.32 6.73
N ALA A 130 -7.02 -20.42 6.50
CA ALA A 130 -6.65 -21.35 7.57
C ALA A 130 -5.78 -20.65 8.63
N ALA A 131 -5.83 -21.14 9.88
CA ALA A 131 -5.10 -20.56 11.01
C ALA A 131 -3.56 -20.59 10.82
N ASP A 132 -3.08 -21.55 10.03
CA ASP A 132 -1.68 -21.75 9.65
C ASP A 132 -1.33 -21.12 8.30
N ALA A 133 -2.20 -20.29 7.73
CA ALA A 133 -1.93 -19.61 6.47
C ALA A 133 -0.57 -18.89 6.48
N ASP A 134 0.23 -19.18 5.46
CA ASP A 134 1.54 -18.60 5.28
C ASP A 134 1.43 -17.15 4.79
N LEU A 135 1.48 -16.22 5.75
CA LEU A 135 1.37 -14.78 5.50
C LEU A 135 2.49 -14.27 4.59
N VAL A 136 3.74 -14.67 4.82
CA VAL A 136 4.88 -14.15 4.04
C VAL A 136 4.82 -14.62 2.59
N THR A 137 4.34 -15.84 2.32
CA THR A 137 4.10 -16.29 0.94
C THR A 137 3.01 -15.46 0.26
N LYS A 138 1.95 -15.07 0.97
CA LYS A 138 0.91 -14.18 0.43
C LYS A 138 1.42 -12.78 0.15
N ILE A 139 2.19 -12.19 1.08
CA ILE A 139 2.86 -10.90 0.89
C ILE A 139 3.72 -10.95 -0.37
N ARG A 140 4.61 -11.93 -0.49
CA ARG A 140 5.51 -12.06 -1.65
C ARG A 140 4.75 -12.20 -2.97
N ALA A 141 3.65 -12.95 -2.99
CA ALA A 141 2.83 -13.11 -4.17
C ALA A 141 2.15 -11.79 -4.58
N ASN A 142 1.56 -11.08 -3.61
CA ASN A 142 0.96 -9.76 -3.83
C ASN A 142 1.98 -8.74 -4.34
N GLU A 143 3.15 -8.67 -3.71
CA GLU A 143 4.23 -7.78 -4.14
C GLU A 143 4.80 -8.16 -5.53
N ALA A 144 4.79 -9.45 -5.90
CA ALA A 144 5.19 -9.90 -7.22
C ALA A 144 4.23 -9.40 -8.32
N ASP A 145 2.92 -9.49 -8.07
CA ASP A 145 1.89 -9.02 -9.01
C ASP A 145 1.96 -7.50 -9.21
N ILE A 146 2.14 -6.73 -8.12
CA ILE A 146 2.32 -5.27 -8.23
C ILE A 146 3.59 -4.94 -9.02
N ARG A 147 4.69 -5.65 -8.75
CA ARG A 147 5.98 -5.42 -9.41
C ARG A 147 5.95 -5.73 -10.90
N SER A 148 5.18 -6.74 -11.33
CA SER A 148 5.05 -7.06 -12.75
C SER A 148 4.31 -5.96 -13.51
N GLU A 149 3.31 -5.35 -12.90
CA GLU A 149 2.50 -4.30 -13.52
C GLU A 149 3.16 -2.90 -13.41
N LEU A 150 3.96 -2.66 -12.37
CA LEU A 150 4.58 -1.37 -12.07
C LEU A 150 6.12 -1.44 -12.02
N PRO A 151 6.79 -1.92 -13.08
CA PRO A 151 8.25 -2.09 -13.08
C PRO A 151 8.97 -0.75 -12.86
N GLY A 152 9.94 -0.75 -11.95
CA GLY A 152 10.75 0.43 -11.60
C GLY A 152 10.03 1.50 -10.78
N ARG A 153 8.75 1.29 -10.40
CA ARG A 153 7.95 2.24 -9.61
C ARG A 153 7.44 1.66 -8.29
N PHE A 154 7.66 0.36 -8.07
CA PHE A 154 7.28 -0.32 -6.84
C PHE A 154 8.51 -0.93 -6.17
N THR A 155 8.61 -0.74 -4.86
CA THR A 155 9.57 -1.42 -4.00
C THR A 155 8.92 -1.80 -2.66
N SER A 156 9.55 -2.72 -1.94
CA SER A 156 9.01 -3.23 -0.66
C SER A 156 10.11 -3.51 0.36
N PHE A 157 9.74 -3.47 1.64
CA PHE A 157 10.56 -3.84 2.78
C PHE A 157 9.78 -4.81 3.65
N THR A 158 10.19 -6.08 3.67
CA THR A 158 9.58 -7.11 4.50
C THR A 158 10.51 -7.53 5.64
N ASP A 159 10.08 -7.25 6.87
CA ASP A 159 10.77 -7.57 8.13
C ASP A 159 10.41 -8.97 8.67
N THR A 160 11.22 -9.59 9.53
CA THR A 160 10.98 -10.96 10.09
C THR A 160 9.97 -11.00 11.23
N GLY A 161 9.63 -9.84 11.80
CA GLY A 161 8.90 -9.72 13.07
C GLY A 161 7.44 -10.20 13.06
N VAL A 162 6.71 -9.82 14.12
CA VAL A 162 5.28 -10.09 14.33
C VAL A 162 4.45 -8.81 14.47
N GLU A 163 5.13 -7.66 14.50
CA GLU A 163 4.54 -6.38 14.78
C GLU A 163 3.64 -5.91 13.66
N HIS A 164 2.63 -5.11 14.02
CA HIS A 164 1.73 -4.47 13.08
C HIS A 164 2.07 -2.99 12.99
N MET A 165 2.32 -2.53 11.76
CA MET A 165 2.74 -1.17 11.42
C MET A 165 4.15 -0.80 11.93
N ILE A 166 4.76 0.17 11.27
CA ILE A 166 6.04 0.76 11.67
C ILE A 166 6.03 2.29 11.63
N LEU A 167 5.23 2.93 10.78
CA LEU A 167 5.31 4.36 10.51
C LEU A 167 5.04 5.25 11.74
N ALA A 168 4.24 4.75 12.69
CA ALA A 168 3.88 5.48 13.91
C ALA A 168 4.79 5.15 15.11
N TYR A 169 5.84 4.34 14.92
CA TYR A 169 6.64 3.80 16.03
C TYR A 169 8.13 4.13 15.91
N PRO A 170 8.85 4.26 17.04
CA PRO A 170 10.30 4.50 17.04
C PRO A 170 11.10 3.48 16.21
N ARG A 171 10.59 2.25 16.12
CA ARG A 171 11.13 1.16 15.28
C ARG A 171 11.37 1.60 13.83
N PHE A 172 10.60 2.55 13.30
CA PHE A 172 10.88 3.17 11.99
C PHE A 172 12.35 3.57 11.81
N TYR A 173 12.96 4.11 12.86
CA TYR A 173 14.35 4.60 12.85
C TYR A 173 15.37 3.53 13.21
N GLU A 174 14.94 2.37 13.72
CA GLU A 174 15.80 1.35 14.31
C GLU A 174 15.91 0.08 13.45
N ARG A 175 14.87 -0.23 12.66
CA ARG A 175 14.79 -1.50 11.95
C ARG A 175 15.66 -1.52 10.69
N ALA A 176 16.41 -2.61 10.55
CA ALA A 176 17.19 -2.92 9.37
C ALA A 176 17.08 -4.41 9.04
N VAL A 177 17.00 -4.72 7.75
CA VAL A 177 16.91 -6.08 7.21
C VAL A 177 17.95 -6.22 6.10
N ALA A 178 18.69 -7.34 6.11
CA ALA A 178 19.78 -7.57 5.15
C ALA A 178 20.76 -6.39 5.02
N GLY A 179 21.06 -5.73 6.14
CA GLY A 179 21.95 -4.56 6.19
C GLY A 179 21.34 -3.24 5.67
N THR A 180 20.07 -3.24 5.28
CA THR A 180 19.35 -2.04 4.80
C THR A 180 18.45 -1.48 5.89
N SER A 181 18.67 -0.22 6.29
CA SER A 181 17.80 0.52 7.21
C SER A 181 16.48 0.90 6.55
N PHE A 182 15.36 0.70 7.24
CA PHE A 182 14.05 1.10 6.72
C PHE A 182 13.95 2.63 6.55
N ARG A 183 14.44 3.39 7.53
CA ARG A 183 14.50 4.87 7.44
C ARG A 183 15.30 5.33 6.22
N ASP A 184 16.43 4.68 5.91
CA ASP A 184 17.25 5.06 4.76
C ASP A 184 16.61 4.65 3.43
N MET A 185 15.88 3.53 3.42
CA MET A 185 15.08 3.13 2.27
C MET A 185 13.96 4.13 2.00
N VAL A 186 13.24 4.58 3.05
CA VAL A 186 12.21 5.61 2.92
C VAL A 186 12.81 6.93 2.43
N ALA A 187 13.94 7.37 2.99
CA ALA A 187 14.60 8.60 2.55
C ALA A 187 14.97 8.56 1.06
N ALA A 188 15.61 7.48 0.61
CA ALA A 188 15.96 7.28 -0.80
C ALA A 188 14.72 7.22 -1.69
N PHE A 189 13.69 6.50 -1.24
CA PHE A 189 12.42 6.42 -1.94
C PHE A 189 11.78 7.81 -2.09
N LEU A 190 11.78 8.66 -1.08
CA LEU A 190 11.25 10.02 -1.20
C LEU A 190 12.08 10.90 -2.16
N ASP A 191 13.39 10.65 -2.27
CA ASP A 191 14.30 11.39 -3.16
C ASP A 191 14.22 10.99 -4.65
N GLY A 192 13.44 9.96 -5.01
CA GLY A 192 13.37 9.49 -6.40
C GLY A 192 13.84 8.05 -6.59
N ASP A 193 14.63 7.53 -5.65
CA ASP A 193 15.38 6.28 -5.79
C ASP A 193 14.53 5.06 -5.37
N VAL A 194 13.93 4.39 -6.37
CA VAL A 194 13.20 3.14 -6.18
C VAL A 194 14.18 1.97 -6.13
N ARG A 195 14.75 1.75 -4.93
CA ARG A 195 15.72 0.67 -4.67
C ARG A 195 15.11 -0.73 -4.85
N PRO A 196 15.93 -1.77 -5.04
CA PRO A 196 15.47 -3.15 -4.98
C PRO A 196 14.74 -3.45 -3.67
N ALA A 197 13.74 -4.33 -3.74
CA ALA A 197 13.00 -4.77 -2.58
C ALA A 197 13.92 -5.46 -1.56
N VAL A 198 13.65 -5.22 -0.27
CA VAL A 198 14.32 -5.87 0.85
C VAL A 198 13.38 -6.93 1.41
N ASP A 199 13.85 -8.17 1.45
CA ASP A 199 13.11 -9.31 1.98
C ASP A 199 13.91 -9.98 3.10
N CYS A 200 13.23 -10.43 4.14
CA CYS A 200 13.82 -11.12 5.28
C CYS A 200 14.50 -12.46 4.95
N GLY A 201 14.35 -12.98 3.73
CA GLY A 201 14.87 -14.27 3.29
C GLY A 201 14.22 -15.41 4.05
N ILE A 202 14.90 -15.89 5.11
CA ILE A 202 14.36 -16.90 6.03
C ILE A 202 13.61 -16.18 7.15
N CYS A 203 12.31 -15.98 6.96
CA CYS A 203 11.46 -15.18 7.85
C CYS A 203 10.91 -15.96 9.06
N GLN A 204 11.72 -16.87 9.63
CA GLN A 204 11.32 -17.78 10.72
C GLN A 204 11.75 -17.33 12.13
N GLN A 205 12.49 -16.22 12.26
CA GLN A 205 13.01 -15.72 13.54
C GLN A 205 12.15 -14.60 14.09
#